data_AF-A0A7S1VQ86-F1
#
_entry.id   AF-A0A7S1VQ86-F1
#
_cell.length_a   1.000
_cell.length_b   1.000
_cell.length_c   1.000
_cell.angle_alpha   90.00
_cell.angle_beta   90.00
_cell.angle_gamma   90.00
#
_symmetry.space_group_name_H-M   'P 1'
#
loop_
_entity.id
_entity.type
_entity.pdbx_description
1 polymer ?
#
loop_
_entity_poly.entity_id
_entity_poly.type
_entity_poly.pdbx_seq_one_letter_code
_entity_poly.pdbx_strand_id
1 'polypeptide(L)'
;LPSSSSSSQLLMNYVFKHPDVDMFFYPTGLNLINHDSKRPNVMLRWSTHPLNAHGKDLLTQPINTLKPKAFQRLITEVVAIRDIQEGEEIVMDYGREWEEAWETHVKSWKPPPLVQQPEDNNRTYKYLSDFDKEVQEEPFLRTLAEQEENPYPRNLGTVCVMNNDYKAHANKAGTISVRKEPNGYDSWPDFRYDTCAIISREEEDPSDADEATYTAVLLPRRSRPPHTQRELDMISDSGEPKFKMSGIPRHAIWFIEKPYTGDQHLANAFRHPIGLPDEMIPPTWRRKTN
;
A
#
# COMPACT_ATOMS: atom_id res chain seq x y z
N LEU A 1 3.21 -3.69 24.09
CA LEU A 1 3.20 -4.58 22.91
C LEU A 1 3.66 -5.95 23.38
N PRO A 2 2.85 -7.01 23.28
CA PRO A 2 3.32 -8.34 23.61
C PRO A 2 4.32 -8.80 22.55
N SER A 3 5.50 -9.18 23.01
CA SER A 3 6.56 -9.82 22.25
C SER A 3 6.17 -11.26 21.91
N SER A 4 5.82 -11.53 20.66
CA SER A 4 5.93 -12.88 20.08
C SER A 4 6.83 -12.81 18.85
N SER A 5 7.95 -13.52 18.94
CA SER A 5 9.07 -13.58 18.03
C SER A 5 8.77 -14.31 16.71
N SER A 6 7.97 -13.70 15.85
CA SER A 6 8.03 -13.98 14.42
C SER A 6 7.95 -12.66 13.67
N SER A 7 9.10 -12.14 13.22
CA SER A 7 9.12 -11.10 12.21
C SER A 7 8.53 -11.70 10.93
N SER A 8 7.22 -11.53 10.72
CA SER A 8 6.58 -11.94 9.48
C SER A 8 7.11 -11.07 8.34
N GLN A 9 7.85 -11.67 7.42
CA GLN A 9 8.29 -10.99 6.20
C GLN A 9 7.06 -10.69 5.33
N LEU A 10 6.77 -9.41 5.11
CA LEU A 10 5.58 -8.97 4.36
C LEU A 10 5.69 -9.29 2.85
N LEU A 11 6.91 -9.39 2.32
CA LEU A 11 7.20 -9.44 0.89
C LEU A 11 7.10 -10.84 0.26
N MET A 12 6.46 -11.81 0.91
CA MET A 12 6.53 -13.21 0.45
C MET A 12 5.61 -13.52 -0.74
N ASN A 13 4.53 -12.77 -0.96
CA ASN A 13 3.49 -13.13 -1.93
C ASN A 13 3.86 -12.92 -3.40
N TYR A 14 5.00 -12.30 -3.68
CA TYR A 14 5.44 -12.01 -5.04
C TYR A 14 6.95 -12.19 -5.20
N VAL A 15 7.55 -13.05 -4.38
CA VAL A 15 8.92 -13.50 -4.58
C VAL A 15 8.91 -14.92 -5.13
N PHE A 16 9.84 -15.20 -6.02
CA PHE A 16 10.05 -16.56 -6.52
C PHE A 16 11.09 -17.27 -5.65
N LYS A 17 10.86 -18.56 -5.39
CA LYS A 17 11.79 -19.42 -4.65
C LYS A 17 11.76 -20.83 -5.21
N HIS A 18 12.92 -21.47 -5.19
CA HIS A 18 13.01 -22.93 -5.32
C HIS A 18 13.40 -23.57 -3.98
N PRO A 19 12.82 -24.72 -3.58
CA PRO A 19 13.17 -25.41 -2.34
C PRO A 19 14.67 -25.74 -2.21
N ASP A 20 15.33 -26.06 -3.33
CA ASP A 20 16.75 -26.40 -3.36
C ASP A 20 17.71 -25.20 -3.35
N VAL A 21 17.21 -23.96 -3.32
CA VAL A 21 18.06 -22.77 -3.39
C VAL A 21 17.82 -21.86 -2.19
N ASP A 22 18.89 -21.42 -1.54
CA ASP A 22 18.86 -20.48 -0.42
C ASP A 22 18.80 -19.01 -0.91
N MET A 23 17.89 -18.73 -1.85
CA MET A 23 17.72 -17.40 -2.43
C MET A 23 16.26 -17.15 -2.83
N PHE A 24 15.84 -15.91 -2.62
CA PHE A 24 14.58 -15.38 -3.13
C PHE A 24 14.87 -14.46 -4.31
N PHE A 25 14.03 -14.55 -5.35
CA PHE A 25 14.08 -13.66 -6.49
C PHE A 25 12.89 -12.71 -6.40
N TYR A 26 13.17 -11.44 -6.16
CA TYR A 26 12.15 -10.40 -6.18
C TYR A 26 12.07 -9.80 -7.58
N PRO A 27 10.98 -10.03 -8.33
CA PRO A 27 10.83 -9.52 -9.68
C PRO A 27 10.51 -8.01 -9.67
N THR A 28 11.06 -7.29 -10.65
CA THR A 28 10.62 -5.92 -10.95
C THR A 28 9.57 -6.01 -12.07
N GLY A 29 8.28 -5.93 -11.73
CA GLY A 29 7.20 -5.77 -12.71
C GLY A 29 6.42 -7.02 -13.16
N LEU A 30 6.51 -8.16 -12.46
CA LEU A 30 5.75 -9.39 -12.80
C LEU A 30 4.58 -9.70 -11.84
N ASN A 31 4.23 -8.77 -10.96
CA ASN A 31 3.37 -9.04 -9.80
C ASN A 31 1.86 -9.07 -10.11
N LEU A 32 1.47 -9.06 -11.39
CA LEU A 32 0.06 -8.96 -11.83
C LEU A 32 -0.42 -10.17 -12.65
N ILE A 33 0.44 -11.15 -12.92
CA ILE A 33 0.07 -12.37 -13.66
C ILE A 33 -0.50 -13.37 -12.65
N ASN A 34 -1.76 -13.77 -12.79
CA ASN A 34 -2.43 -14.66 -11.85
C ASN A 34 -2.02 -16.13 -11.97
N HIS A 35 -2.40 -16.92 -10.97
CA HIS A 35 -2.18 -18.37 -10.94
C HIS A 35 -3.26 -19.17 -11.68
N ASP A 36 -2.88 -20.11 -12.54
CA ASP A 36 -3.72 -21.24 -12.97
C ASP A 36 -2.82 -22.45 -13.30
N SER A 37 -2.82 -23.48 -12.43
CA SER A 37 -2.05 -24.72 -12.64
C SER A 37 -2.67 -25.66 -13.69
N LYS A 38 -3.96 -25.50 -14.02
CA LYS A 38 -4.67 -26.40 -14.95
C LYS A 38 -4.55 -25.93 -16.39
N ARG A 39 -4.52 -24.61 -16.61
CA ARG A 39 -4.48 -24.01 -17.94
C ARG A 39 -3.50 -22.82 -18.02
N PRO A 40 -2.24 -22.98 -17.60
CA PRO A 40 -1.26 -21.91 -17.78
C PRO A 40 -1.10 -21.62 -19.26
N ASN A 41 -0.87 -20.35 -19.61
CA ASN A 41 -0.58 -19.93 -20.98
C ASN A 41 0.77 -19.21 -21.11
N VAL A 42 1.41 -18.92 -19.98
CA VAL A 42 2.78 -18.45 -19.91
C VAL A 42 3.62 -19.23 -18.91
N MET A 43 4.94 -19.17 -19.06
CA MET A 43 5.92 -19.66 -18.10
C MET A 43 7.05 -18.64 -17.89
N LEU A 44 7.76 -18.77 -16.76
CA LEU A 44 8.99 -18.02 -16.51
C LEU A 44 10.19 -18.77 -17.09
N ARG A 45 11.17 -18.04 -17.63
CA ARG A 45 12.49 -18.58 -18.00
C ARG A 45 13.60 -17.56 -17.84
N TRP A 46 14.86 -17.99 -17.86
CA TRP A 46 15.99 -17.07 -18.01
C TRP A 46 15.99 -16.42 -19.39
N SER A 47 16.34 -15.13 -19.43
CA SER A 47 16.35 -14.38 -20.67
C SER A 47 17.34 -14.94 -21.68
N THR A 48 16.85 -15.19 -22.88
CA THR A 48 17.71 -15.59 -24.01
C THR A 48 17.95 -14.46 -25.00
N HIS A 49 17.17 -13.38 -24.88
CA HIS A 49 17.14 -12.26 -25.82
C HIS A 49 18.49 -11.53 -25.90
N PRO A 50 19.05 -11.31 -27.12
CA PRO A 50 20.39 -10.76 -27.28
C PRO A 50 20.51 -9.29 -26.85
N LEU A 51 19.40 -8.54 -26.84
CA LEU A 51 19.40 -7.15 -26.37
C LEU A 51 19.33 -7.03 -24.84
N ASN A 52 18.98 -8.11 -24.14
CA ASN A 52 18.99 -8.11 -22.70
C ASN A 52 20.44 -8.35 -22.25
N ALA A 53 20.96 -7.49 -21.37
CA ALA A 53 22.30 -7.63 -20.79
C ALA A 53 22.37 -8.80 -19.77
N HIS A 54 21.67 -9.90 -20.06
CA HIS A 54 21.55 -11.05 -19.18
C HIS A 54 22.91 -11.72 -18.98
N GLY A 55 23.33 -11.83 -17.72
CA GLY A 55 24.55 -12.51 -17.33
C GLY A 55 24.41 -14.02 -17.40
N LYS A 56 24.35 -14.59 -18.62
CA LYS A 56 24.31 -16.04 -18.84
C LYS A 56 25.47 -16.76 -18.15
N ASP A 57 26.62 -16.10 -18.07
CA ASP A 57 27.82 -16.55 -17.36
C ASP A 57 27.64 -16.70 -15.84
N LEU A 58 26.64 -16.04 -15.26
CA LEU A 58 26.36 -16.10 -13.83
C LEU A 58 25.63 -17.40 -13.46
N LEU A 59 24.86 -17.97 -14.39
CA LEU A 59 24.14 -19.22 -14.16
C LEU A 59 25.09 -20.41 -14.02
N THR A 60 26.32 -20.34 -14.54
CA THR A 60 27.32 -21.42 -14.41
C THR A 60 28.19 -21.28 -13.16
N GLN A 61 28.06 -20.20 -12.41
CA GLN A 61 28.86 -19.95 -11.21
C GLN A 61 28.12 -20.47 -9.96
N PRO A 62 28.84 -20.92 -8.91
CA PRO A 62 28.23 -21.17 -7.62
C PRO A 62 27.60 -19.90 -7.04
N ILE A 63 26.42 -20.03 -6.43
CA ILE A 63 25.67 -18.87 -5.92
C ILE A 63 26.47 -18.02 -4.91
N ASN A 64 27.28 -18.67 -4.07
CA ASN A 64 28.09 -18.03 -3.03
C ASN A 64 29.30 -17.25 -3.57
N THR A 65 29.62 -17.37 -4.86
CA THR A 65 30.69 -16.58 -5.51
C THR A 65 30.15 -15.32 -6.18
N LEU A 66 28.83 -15.17 -6.31
CA LEU A 66 28.20 -14.03 -6.97
C LEU A 66 28.21 -12.79 -6.07
N LYS A 67 28.71 -11.67 -6.59
CA LYS A 67 28.64 -10.37 -5.91
C LYS A 67 27.21 -9.80 -6.00
N PRO A 68 26.74 -9.00 -5.03
CA PRO A 68 25.39 -8.42 -5.06
C PRO A 68 25.01 -7.70 -6.37
N LYS A 69 25.96 -6.96 -6.97
CA LYS A 69 25.75 -6.27 -8.26
C LYS A 69 25.56 -7.23 -9.46
N ALA A 70 26.02 -8.48 -9.36
CA ALA A 70 25.85 -9.47 -10.41
C ALA A 70 24.38 -9.89 -10.56
N PHE A 71 23.61 -9.91 -9.46
CA PHE A 71 22.18 -10.27 -9.52
C PHE A 71 21.34 -9.30 -10.34
N GLN A 72 21.77 -8.05 -10.52
CA GLN A 72 21.11 -7.07 -11.39
C GLN A 72 21.17 -7.45 -12.88
N ARG A 73 22.04 -8.40 -13.25
CA ARG A 73 22.15 -8.94 -14.61
C ARG A 73 21.38 -10.26 -14.79
N LEU A 74 20.76 -10.79 -13.74
CA LEU A 74 19.83 -11.91 -13.88
C LEU A 74 18.49 -11.36 -14.35
N ILE A 75 18.08 -11.78 -15.55
CA ILE A 75 16.88 -11.28 -16.20
C ILE A 75 16.03 -12.50 -16.50
N THR A 76 14.81 -12.50 -16.00
CA THR A 76 13.79 -13.48 -16.33
C THR A 76 12.82 -12.91 -17.36
N GLU A 77 12.25 -13.79 -18.17
CA GLU A 77 11.22 -13.48 -19.16
C GLU A 77 9.98 -14.30 -18.86
N VAL A 78 8.81 -13.69 -19.06
CA VAL A 78 7.56 -14.42 -19.19
C VAL A 78 7.35 -14.70 -20.67
N VAL A 79 7.13 -15.96 -21.01
CA VAL A 79 6.94 -16.38 -22.40
C VAL A 79 5.66 -17.18 -22.56
N ALA A 80 4.97 -16.96 -23.68
CA ALA A 80 3.82 -17.76 -24.05
C ALA A 80 4.25 -19.21 -24.34
N ILE A 81 3.46 -20.17 -23.85
CA ILE A 81 3.69 -21.61 -24.02
C ILE A 81 2.78 -22.23 -25.09
N ARG A 82 1.88 -21.40 -25.62
CA ARG A 82 0.95 -21.65 -26.72
C ARG A 82 0.49 -20.30 -27.26
N ASP A 83 -0.26 -20.30 -28.35
CA ASP A 83 -0.92 -19.09 -28.83
C ASP A 83 -1.93 -18.59 -27.78
N ILE A 84 -1.96 -17.27 -27.59
CA ILE A 84 -2.84 -16.55 -26.66
C ILE A 84 -3.73 -15.64 -27.50
N GLN A 85 -5.04 -15.76 -27.34
CA GLN A 85 -6.00 -14.98 -28.12
C GLN A 85 -6.21 -13.58 -27.53
N GLU A 86 -6.69 -12.64 -28.34
CA GLU A 86 -7.07 -11.31 -27.85
C GLU A 86 -8.15 -11.42 -26.77
N GLY A 87 -7.97 -10.69 -25.66
CA GLY A 87 -8.86 -10.72 -24.50
C GLY A 87 -8.66 -11.93 -23.57
N GLU A 88 -7.78 -12.87 -23.90
CA GLU A 88 -7.42 -13.97 -23.00
C GLU A 88 -6.56 -13.47 -21.83
N GLU A 89 -6.90 -13.87 -20.60
CA GLU A 89 -6.11 -13.55 -19.41
C GLU A 89 -4.76 -14.27 -19.45
N ILE A 90 -3.67 -13.56 -19.12
CA ILE A 90 -2.34 -14.15 -18.96
C ILE A 90 -2.25 -14.80 -17.58
N VAL A 91 -2.03 -16.11 -17.55
CA VAL A 91 -1.99 -16.93 -16.34
C VAL A 91 -0.78 -17.86 -16.32
N MET A 92 -0.19 -18.02 -15.14
CA MET A 92 1.04 -18.79 -14.92
C MET A 92 0.82 -19.87 -13.86
N ASP A 93 1.49 -21.01 -14.01
CA ASP A 93 1.54 -21.99 -12.93
C ASP A 93 2.55 -21.52 -11.87
N TYR A 94 2.09 -21.33 -10.63
CA TYR A 94 2.91 -20.89 -9.50
C TYR A 94 3.57 -22.07 -8.78
N GLY A 95 3.29 -23.30 -9.22
CA GLY A 95 3.81 -24.53 -8.65
C GLY A 95 2.91 -25.13 -7.58
N ARG A 96 3.00 -26.45 -7.48
CA ARG A 96 2.17 -27.28 -6.59
C ARG A 96 2.25 -26.88 -5.12
N GLU A 97 3.44 -26.56 -4.61
CA GLU A 97 3.61 -26.17 -3.21
C GLU A 97 2.82 -24.89 -2.86
N TRP A 98 2.82 -23.91 -3.78
CA TRP A 98 2.05 -22.69 -3.61
C TRP A 98 0.55 -22.97 -3.61
N GLU A 99 0.07 -23.79 -4.56
CA GLU A 99 -1.34 -24.14 -4.70
C GLU A 99 -1.85 -24.89 -3.46
N GLU A 100 -1.11 -25.89 -2.97
CA GLU A 100 -1.46 -26.62 -1.75
C GLU A 100 -1.49 -25.69 -0.51
N ALA A 101 -0.54 -24.76 -0.42
CA ALA A 101 -0.50 -23.77 0.66
C ALA A 101 -1.70 -22.80 0.57
N TRP A 102 -2.05 -22.34 -0.64
CA TRP A 102 -3.19 -21.47 -0.88
C TRP A 102 -4.52 -22.16 -0.53
N GLU A 103 -4.73 -23.38 -1.01
CA GLU A 103 -5.92 -24.15 -0.67
C GLU A 103 -6.05 -24.38 0.84
N THR A 104 -4.94 -24.71 1.50
CA THR A 104 -4.90 -24.90 2.96
C THR A 104 -5.24 -23.60 3.69
N HIS A 105 -4.70 -22.48 3.20
CA HIS A 105 -4.99 -21.15 3.72
C HIS A 105 -6.47 -20.83 3.59
N VAL A 106 -7.06 -20.92 2.40
CA VAL A 106 -8.47 -20.64 2.16
C VAL A 106 -9.38 -21.49 3.05
N LYS A 107 -9.08 -22.79 3.21
CA LYS A 107 -9.86 -23.71 4.06
C LYS A 107 -9.80 -23.36 5.55
N SER A 108 -8.68 -22.78 6.02
CA SER A 108 -8.44 -22.49 7.44
C SER A 108 -8.55 -21.01 7.81
N TRP A 109 -8.68 -20.12 6.82
CA TRP A 109 -8.69 -18.68 7.04
C TRP A 109 -9.92 -18.26 7.85
N LYS A 110 -9.68 -17.36 8.80
CA LYS A 110 -10.72 -16.72 9.61
C LYS A 110 -10.43 -15.23 9.64
N PRO A 111 -11.43 -14.35 9.49
CA PRO A 111 -11.20 -12.93 9.60
C PRO A 111 -10.66 -12.60 11.01
N PRO A 112 -9.70 -11.68 11.15
CA PRO A 112 -9.21 -11.25 12.46
C PRO A 112 -10.37 -10.81 13.37
N PRO A 113 -10.27 -10.98 14.71
CA PRO A 113 -11.34 -10.61 15.64
C PRO A 113 -11.81 -9.15 15.53
N LEU A 114 -10.94 -8.24 15.10
CA LEU A 114 -11.26 -6.82 14.87
C LEU A 114 -12.20 -6.58 13.68
N VAL A 115 -12.33 -7.56 12.78
CA VAL A 115 -13.29 -7.54 11.66
C VAL A 115 -14.64 -8.13 12.08
N GLN A 116 -14.68 -8.88 13.19
CA GLN A 116 -15.85 -9.65 13.62
C GLN A 116 -16.67 -9.02 14.76
N GLN A 117 -16.42 -7.78 15.19
CA GLN A 117 -17.26 -7.12 16.21
C GLN A 117 -18.40 -6.34 15.54
N PRO A 118 -19.64 -6.89 15.47
CA PRO A 118 -20.76 -6.27 14.77
C PRO A 118 -21.43 -5.16 15.60
N GLU A 119 -21.09 -5.07 16.89
CA GLU A 119 -21.66 -4.12 17.86
C GLU A 119 -21.06 -2.71 17.70
N ASP A 120 -19.99 -2.56 16.93
CA ASP A 120 -19.17 -1.34 16.85
C ASP A 120 -18.88 -1.02 15.36
N ASN A 121 -19.94 -0.96 14.54
CA ASN A 121 -19.90 -0.77 13.07
C ASN A 121 -19.09 0.44 12.58
N ASN A 122 -18.75 1.39 13.45
CA ASN A 122 -17.89 2.54 13.13
C ASN A 122 -16.38 2.27 13.35
N ARG A 123 -15.99 1.04 13.72
CA ARG A 123 -14.60 0.65 14.03
C ARG A 123 -14.10 -0.55 13.23
N THR A 124 -14.94 -1.12 12.37
CA THR A 124 -14.60 -2.16 11.42
C THR A 124 -13.69 -1.63 10.32
N TYR A 125 -12.83 -2.52 9.80
CA TYR A 125 -11.99 -2.20 8.64
C TYR A 125 -12.88 -1.92 7.43
N LYS A 126 -12.52 -0.90 6.64
CA LYS A 126 -13.27 -0.53 5.44
C LYS A 126 -12.34 -0.20 4.29
N TYR A 127 -12.51 -0.87 3.15
CA TYR A 127 -11.72 -0.56 1.97
C TYR A 127 -11.96 0.89 1.55
N LEU A 128 -10.87 1.60 1.27
CA LEU A 128 -10.91 3.01 0.88
C LEU A 128 -11.83 3.23 -0.34
N SER A 129 -11.80 2.34 -1.33
CA SER A 129 -12.64 2.41 -2.54
C SER A 129 -14.14 2.33 -2.27
N ASP A 130 -14.55 1.63 -1.22
CA ASP A 130 -15.96 1.53 -0.84
C ASP A 130 -16.35 2.75 0.00
N PHE A 131 -15.46 3.17 0.90
CA PHE A 131 -15.68 4.36 1.71
C PHE A 131 -15.75 5.65 0.89
N ASP A 132 -14.92 5.79 -0.15
CA ASP A 132 -14.93 6.96 -1.03
C ASP A 132 -16.29 7.14 -1.71
N LYS A 133 -16.98 6.04 -2.05
CA LYS A 133 -18.33 6.10 -2.63
C LYS A 133 -19.37 6.58 -1.62
N GLU A 134 -19.28 6.11 -0.38
CA GLU A 134 -20.23 6.51 0.68
C GLU A 134 -20.01 7.97 1.12
N VAL A 135 -18.75 8.38 1.24
CA VAL A 135 -18.42 9.76 1.63
C VAL A 135 -18.76 10.78 0.55
N GLN A 136 -18.87 10.36 -0.72
CA GLN A 136 -19.45 11.22 -1.76
C GLN A 136 -20.93 11.54 -1.52
N GLU A 137 -21.63 10.73 -0.71
CA GLU A 137 -23.01 10.99 -0.30
C GLU A 137 -23.10 11.82 0.99
N GLU A 138 -22.02 11.91 1.78
CA GLU A 138 -21.94 12.80 2.95
C GLU A 138 -21.69 14.25 2.49
N PRO A 139 -22.54 15.23 2.85
CA PRO A 139 -22.35 16.62 2.43
C PRO A 139 -21.06 17.21 3.02
N PHE A 140 -20.71 16.84 4.25
CA PHE A 140 -19.57 17.41 4.94
C PHE A 140 -18.66 16.35 5.54
N LEU A 141 -17.35 16.63 5.54
CA LEU A 141 -16.40 15.88 6.36
C LEU A 141 -16.62 16.18 7.85
N ARG A 142 -16.56 15.12 8.65
CA ARG A 142 -16.61 15.16 10.11
C ARG A 142 -15.35 15.77 10.72
N THR A 143 -15.57 16.75 11.59
CA THR A 143 -14.59 17.32 12.51
C THR A 143 -14.17 16.32 13.60
N LEU A 144 -13.09 16.59 14.32
CA LEU A 144 -12.65 15.77 15.45
C LEU A 144 -13.72 15.61 16.53
N ALA A 145 -14.49 16.67 16.79
CA ALA A 145 -15.59 16.61 17.77
C ALA A 145 -16.69 15.65 17.31
N GLU A 146 -17.10 15.75 16.03
CA GLU A 146 -18.11 14.85 15.45
C GLU A 146 -17.64 13.40 15.39
N GLN A 147 -16.32 13.18 15.24
CA GLN A 147 -15.73 11.84 15.27
C GLN A 147 -15.75 11.19 16.65
N GLU A 148 -15.99 11.92 17.74
CA GLU A 148 -16.15 11.32 19.08
C GLU A 148 -17.46 10.50 19.16
N GLU A 149 -18.51 10.99 18.50
CA GLU A 149 -19.83 10.32 18.44
C GLU A 149 -19.94 9.40 17.22
N ASN A 150 -19.45 9.85 16.08
CA ASN A 150 -19.49 9.12 14.80
C ASN A 150 -18.08 9.06 14.19
N PRO A 151 -17.20 8.14 14.63
CA PRO A 151 -15.83 8.06 14.12
C PRO A 151 -15.77 7.50 12.70
N TYR A 152 -14.75 7.91 11.95
CA TYR A 152 -14.38 7.22 10.71
C TYR A 152 -13.85 5.80 11.00
N PRO A 153 -13.92 4.88 10.02
CA PRO A 153 -13.31 3.56 10.12
C PRO A 153 -11.86 3.63 10.61
N ARG A 154 -11.47 2.71 11.51
CA ARG A 154 -10.18 2.78 12.21
C ARG A 154 -8.98 2.73 11.27
N ASN A 155 -9.12 2.06 10.12
CA ASN A 155 -8.08 1.95 9.11
C ASN A 155 -7.96 3.20 8.23
N LEU A 156 -8.89 4.16 8.32
CA LEU A 156 -8.87 5.36 7.48
C LEU A 156 -8.38 6.59 8.26
N GLY A 157 -7.65 7.45 7.57
CA GLY A 157 -7.24 8.77 8.04
C GLY A 157 -7.47 9.82 6.95
N THR A 158 -7.32 11.09 7.29
CA THR A 158 -7.40 12.17 6.30
C THR A 158 -6.02 12.73 6.01
N VAL A 159 -5.80 13.11 4.74
CA VAL A 159 -4.66 13.90 4.29
C VAL A 159 -5.17 15.18 3.67
N CYS A 160 -4.45 16.26 3.92
CA CYS A 160 -4.68 17.54 3.30
C CYS A 160 -3.69 17.67 2.15
N VAL A 161 -4.22 17.81 0.94
CA VAL A 161 -3.46 17.97 -0.30
C VAL A 161 -3.18 19.45 -0.50
N MET A 162 -1.91 19.82 -0.41
CA MET A 162 -1.46 21.19 -0.64
C MET A 162 -0.68 21.24 -1.95
N ASN A 163 -1.15 22.07 -2.88
CA ASN A 163 -0.30 22.57 -3.97
C ASN A 163 0.78 23.51 -3.38
N ASN A 164 2.00 23.46 -3.89
CA ASN A 164 3.03 24.45 -3.60
C ASN A 164 2.64 25.89 -4.00
N ASP A 165 1.61 26.07 -4.85
CA ASP A 165 1.03 27.37 -5.19
C ASP A 165 0.24 28.01 -4.05
N TYR A 166 -0.13 27.23 -3.03
CA TYR A 166 -0.69 27.78 -1.80
C TYR A 166 0.42 28.42 -0.98
N LYS A 167 0.52 29.76 -1.04
CA LYS A 167 1.42 30.50 -0.16
C LYS A 167 0.91 30.41 1.27
N ALA A 168 1.66 29.67 2.08
CA ALA A 168 1.51 29.66 3.51
C ALA A 168 1.81 31.07 4.07
N HIS A 169 0.78 31.83 4.41
CA HIS A 169 0.95 33.05 5.20
C HIS A 169 0.93 32.66 6.68
N ALA A 170 2.11 32.40 7.23
CA ALA A 170 2.26 32.24 8.67
C ALA A 170 1.98 33.59 9.34
N ASN A 171 0.90 33.67 10.13
CA ASN A 171 0.67 34.84 10.96
C ASN A 171 1.59 34.79 12.21
N LYS A 172 1.69 35.91 12.94
CA LYS A 172 2.52 36.02 14.16
C LYS A 172 2.14 35.01 15.27
N ALA A 173 0.99 34.34 15.15
CA ALA A 173 0.51 33.32 16.09
C ALA A 173 0.82 31.87 15.62
N GLY A 174 1.60 31.69 14.56
CA GLY A 174 1.96 30.36 14.04
C GLY A 174 0.84 29.65 13.28
N THR A 175 -0.28 30.32 13.01
CA THR A 175 -1.34 29.80 12.14
C THR A 175 -0.99 30.11 10.69
N ILE A 176 -1.04 29.10 9.83
CA ILE A 176 -0.85 29.25 8.39
C ILE A 176 -2.23 29.38 7.75
N SER A 177 -2.63 30.59 7.35
CA SER A 177 -3.80 30.73 6.48
C SER A 177 -3.41 30.38 5.05
N VAL A 178 -4.16 29.49 4.42
CA VAL A 178 -3.98 29.16 3.01
C VAL A 178 -5.07 29.86 2.22
N ARG A 179 -4.67 30.62 1.20
CA ARG A 179 -5.59 31.23 0.24
C ARG A 179 -5.23 30.73 -1.14
N LYS A 180 -6.22 30.26 -1.91
CA LYS A 180 -6.05 29.93 -3.32
C LYS A 180 -5.64 31.20 -4.07
N GLU A 181 -4.40 31.28 -4.54
CA GLU A 181 -4.04 32.36 -5.47
C GLU A 181 -4.61 32.01 -6.86
N PRO A 182 -5.13 33.00 -7.60
CA PRO A 182 -5.65 32.82 -8.94
C PRO A 182 -4.49 32.75 -9.94
N ASN A 183 -3.65 31.72 -9.84
CA ASN A 183 -2.60 31.49 -10.82
C ASN A 183 -2.99 30.25 -11.63
N GLY A 184 -3.42 30.49 -12.86
CA GLY A 184 -3.61 29.44 -13.83
C GLY A 184 -2.25 28.94 -14.31
N TYR A 185 -1.98 27.65 -14.15
CA TYR A 185 -1.18 26.86 -15.09
C TYR A 185 -1.31 25.37 -14.73
N ASP A 186 -1.70 24.57 -15.72
CA ASP A 186 -1.89 23.12 -15.69
C ASP A 186 -0.56 22.32 -15.64
N SER A 187 0.41 22.74 -14.83
CA SER A 187 1.58 21.90 -14.55
C SER A 187 1.28 21.08 -13.31
N TRP A 188 1.23 19.74 -13.43
CA TRP A 188 1.09 18.78 -12.32
C TRP A 188 2.01 19.19 -11.15
N PRO A 189 1.48 19.86 -10.12
CA PRO A 189 2.31 20.42 -9.07
C PRO A 189 2.89 19.30 -8.20
N ASP A 190 4.05 19.57 -7.60
CA ASP A 190 4.54 18.84 -6.44
C ASP A 190 3.52 18.96 -5.29
N PHE A 191 2.50 18.11 -5.30
CA PHE A 191 1.52 18.05 -4.23
C PHE A 191 2.18 17.51 -2.96
N ARG A 192 2.03 18.25 -1.87
CA ARG A 192 2.34 17.72 -0.53
C ARG A 192 1.09 17.10 0.06
N TYR A 193 1.25 15.85 0.49
CA TYR A 193 0.26 15.10 1.26
C TYR A 193 0.75 15.09 2.69
N ASP A 194 0.08 15.86 3.55
CA ASP A 194 0.32 15.81 4.98
C ASP A 194 -0.93 15.28 5.67
N THR A 195 -0.75 14.28 6.53
CA THR A 195 -1.83 13.78 7.37
C THR A 195 -2.42 14.94 8.16
N CYS A 196 -3.73 15.06 8.23
CA CYS A 196 -4.36 16.16 8.94
C CYS A 196 -5.52 15.70 9.82
N ALA A 197 -5.94 16.58 10.72
CA ALA A 197 -7.11 16.38 11.57
C ALA A 197 -8.02 17.59 11.42
N ILE A 198 -9.25 17.37 10.95
CA ILE A 198 -10.24 18.43 10.72
C ILE A 198 -10.76 18.89 12.08
N ILE A 199 -10.49 20.14 12.46
CA ILE A 199 -10.89 20.69 13.77
C ILE A 199 -12.12 21.57 13.69
N SER A 200 -12.40 22.17 12.54
CA SER A 200 -13.65 22.90 12.31
C SER A 200 -13.96 23.00 10.82
N ARG A 201 -15.21 23.30 10.48
CA ARG A 201 -15.65 23.75 9.16
C ARG A 201 -16.27 25.13 9.29
N GLU A 202 -16.22 25.93 8.24
CA GLU A 202 -17.03 27.16 8.16
C GLU A 202 -18.49 26.72 7.93
N GLU A 203 -19.43 27.27 8.70
CA GLU A 203 -20.86 26.91 8.62
C GLU A 203 -21.44 27.48 7.33
N GLU A 204 -21.65 26.61 6.34
CA GLU A 204 -22.30 26.93 5.07
C GLU A 204 -23.60 26.14 4.93
N ASP A 205 -24.54 26.67 4.13
CA ASP A 205 -25.79 25.98 3.79
C ASP A 205 -25.47 24.59 3.23
N PRO A 206 -26.14 23.51 3.66
CA PRO A 206 -26.00 22.19 3.05
C PRO A 206 -26.15 22.16 1.52
N SER A 207 -26.82 23.15 0.91
CA SER A 207 -26.86 23.28 -0.56
C SER A 207 -25.50 23.57 -1.19
N ASP A 208 -24.57 24.14 -0.43
CA ASP A 208 -23.27 24.64 -0.89
C ASP A 208 -22.13 23.77 -0.36
N ALA A 209 -22.41 22.50 -0.05
CA ALA A 209 -21.46 21.60 0.60
C ALA A 209 -20.14 21.39 -0.18
N ASP A 210 -20.17 21.57 -1.50
CA ASP A 210 -18.97 21.55 -2.36
C ASP A 210 -18.07 22.78 -2.19
N GLU A 211 -18.61 23.89 -1.69
CA GLU A 211 -17.89 25.13 -1.38
C GLU A 211 -17.32 25.15 0.04
N ALA A 212 -17.78 24.24 0.90
CA ALA A 212 -17.39 24.14 2.30
C ALA A 212 -15.88 24.18 2.48
N THR A 213 -15.44 25.11 3.32
CA THR A 213 -14.04 25.21 3.72
C THR A 213 -13.82 24.68 5.13
N TYR A 214 -12.65 24.07 5.31
CA TYR A 214 -12.26 23.40 6.53
C TYR A 214 -11.05 24.05 7.15
N THR A 215 -10.96 23.89 8.46
CA THR A 215 -9.75 24.14 9.22
C THR A 215 -9.22 22.82 9.76
N ALA A 216 -7.96 22.51 9.48
CA ALA A 216 -7.30 21.29 9.91
C ALA A 216 -5.96 21.59 10.59
N VAL A 217 -5.53 20.70 11.47
CA VAL A 217 -4.16 20.66 11.99
C VAL A 217 -3.37 19.65 11.18
N LEU A 218 -2.30 20.11 10.53
CA LEU A 218 -1.36 19.23 9.84
C LEU A 218 -0.50 18.51 10.88
N LEU A 219 -0.31 17.22 10.64
CA LEU A 219 0.43 16.34 11.51
C LEU A 219 1.80 16.02 10.89
N PRO A 220 2.82 15.85 11.72
CA PRO A 220 4.11 15.34 11.28
C PRO A 220 3.98 14.04 10.49
N ARG A 221 4.83 13.84 9.48
CA ARG A 221 4.79 12.67 8.56
C ARG A 221 4.81 11.29 9.23
N ARG A 222 5.22 11.20 10.50
CA ARG A 222 5.28 9.94 11.27
C ARG A 222 4.16 9.80 12.30
N SER A 223 3.33 10.82 12.43
CA SER A 223 2.25 10.84 13.41
C SER A 223 1.03 10.13 12.86
N ARG A 224 0.44 9.28 13.69
CA ARG A 224 -0.86 8.68 13.41
C ARG A 224 -1.93 9.80 13.41
N PRO A 225 -2.89 9.79 12.46
CA PRO A 225 -4.01 10.72 12.53
C PRO A 225 -4.77 10.52 13.86
N PRO A 226 -4.97 11.58 14.66
CA PRO A 226 -5.74 11.51 15.89
C PRO A 226 -7.22 11.36 15.55
N HIS A 227 -7.92 10.66 16.41
CA HIS A 227 -9.37 10.43 16.35
C HIS A 227 -10.15 11.31 17.31
N THR A 228 -9.47 11.94 18.26
CA THR A 228 -10.07 12.77 19.31
C THR A 228 -9.24 14.03 19.51
N GLN A 229 -9.85 15.07 20.07
CA GLN A 229 -9.12 16.27 20.45
C GLN A 229 -8.01 15.95 21.45
N ARG A 230 -8.28 15.02 22.39
CA ARG A 230 -7.28 14.55 23.37
C ARG A 230 -6.05 13.94 22.73
N GLU A 231 -6.20 13.11 21.69
CA GLU A 231 -5.07 12.53 20.97
C GLU A 231 -4.25 13.61 20.25
N LEU A 232 -4.93 14.62 19.68
CA LEU A 232 -4.28 15.76 19.04
C LEU A 232 -3.51 16.63 20.06
N ASP A 233 -4.03 16.77 21.27
CA ASP A 233 -3.36 17.51 22.36
C ASP A 233 -2.12 16.76 22.87
N MET A 234 -2.18 15.43 22.97
CA MET A 234 -1.00 14.61 23.31
C MET A 234 0.12 14.72 22.26
N ILE A 235 -0.23 14.84 20.98
CA ILE A 235 0.75 15.10 19.91
C ILE A 235 1.36 16.51 20.09
N SER A 236 0.58 17.48 20.57
CA SER A 236 1.05 18.85 20.89
C SER A 236 2.14 18.88 21.94
N ASP A 237 1.96 18.09 23.00
CA ASP A 237 2.83 18.13 24.18
C ASP A 237 4.22 17.52 23.90
N SER A 238 4.40 16.89 22.75
CA SER A 238 5.69 16.39 22.25
C SER A 238 6.66 17.50 21.83
N GLY A 239 6.20 18.76 21.77
CA GLY A 239 7.02 19.90 21.36
C GLY A 239 7.13 20.07 19.84
N GLU A 240 6.42 19.27 19.04
CA GLU A 240 6.40 19.44 17.59
C GLU A 240 5.43 20.58 17.17
N PRO A 241 5.84 21.46 16.23
CA PRO A 241 5.02 22.59 15.80
C PRO A 241 3.75 22.10 15.10
N LYS A 242 2.59 22.50 15.61
CA LYS A 242 1.28 22.33 14.95
C LYS A 242 1.13 23.38 13.87
N PHE A 243 1.01 22.97 12.62
CA PHE A 243 0.58 23.87 11.55
C PHE A 243 -0.93 23.80 11.44
N LYS A 244 -1.62 24.82 11.96
CA LYS A 244 -3.05 25.00 11.74
C LYS A 244 -3.27 25.66 10.39
N MET A 245 -4.10 25.05 9.57
CA MET A 245 -4.46 25.50 8.23
C MET A 245 -5.96 25.72 8.14
N SER A 246 -6.38 26.86 7.59
CA SER A 246 -7.78 27.25 7.40
C SER A 246 -8.06 27.56 5.93
N GLY A 247 -9.33 27.52 5.53
CA GLY A 247 -9.76 27.76 4.15
C GLY A 247 -9.47 26.59 3.21
N ILE A 248 -9.38 25.37 3.74
CA ILE A 248 -9.09 24.16 2.97
C ILE A 248 -10.38 23.72 2.27
N PRO A 249 -10.47 23.72 0.93
CA PRO A 249 -11.68 23.28 0.28
C PRO A 249 -11.87 21.75 0.44
N ARG A 250 -13.13 21.29 0.43
CA ARG A 250 -13.51 19.87 0.53
C ARG A 250 -12.70 18.93 -0.36
N HIS A 251 -12.48 19.31 -1.62
CA HIS A 251 -11.76 18.49 -2.62
C HIS A 251 -10.24 18.38 -2.36
N ALA A 252 -9.69 19.21 -1.47
CA ALA A 252 -8.29 19.14 -1.03
C ALA A 252 -8.09 18.25 0.19
N ILE A 253 -9.13 17.59 0.70
CA ILE A 253 -9.04 16.65 1.83
C ILE A 253 -9.43 15.26 1.35
N TRP A 254 -8.49 14.33 1.41
CA TRP A 254 -8.66 12.96 0.91
C TRP A 254 -8.57 11.97 2.05
N PHE A 255 -9.20 10.81 1.87
CA PHE A 255 -9.01 9.68 2.76
C PHE A 255 -7.84 8.83 2.29
N ILE A 256 -7.12 8.27 3.25
CA ILE A 256 -6.06 7.29 3.02
C ILE A 256 -6.22 6.13 3.98
N GLU A 257 -5.72 4.97 3.59
CA GLU A 257 -5.48 3.90 4.55
C GLU A 257 -4.30 4.26 5.46
N LYS A 258 -4.49 4.07 6.75
CA LYS A 258 -3.44 4.24 7.74
C LYS A 258 -2.35 3.20 7.51
N PRO A 259 -1.07 3.57 7.71
CA PRO A 259 0.03 2.62 7.64
C PRO A 259 -0.23 1.38 8.51
N TYR A 260 0.11 0.21 7.98
CA TYR A 260 0.01 -1.07 8.68
C TYR A 260 -1.41 -1.57 8.98
N THR A 261 -2.44 -1.00 8.35
CA THR A 261 -3.83 -1.42 8.58
C THR A 261 -4.43 -2.28 7.47
N GLY A 262 -3.88 -2.24 6.26
CA GLY A 262 -4.35 -3.05 5.12
C GLY A 262 -4.14 -4.55 5.29
N ASP A 263 -4.83 -5.34 4.46
CA ASP A 263 -4.84 -6.81 4.51
C ASP A 263 -3.45 -7.46 4.44
N GLN A 264 -2.53 -6.82 3.71
CA GLN A 264 -1.14 -7.27 3.61
C GLN A 264 -0.42 -7.28 4.96
N HIS A 265 -0.92 -6.57 5.96
CA HIS A 265 -0.37 -6.51 7.32
C HIS A 265 -1.05 -7.44 8.31
N LEU A 266 -2.09 -8.18 7.90
CA LEU A 266 -2.72 -9.16 8.77
C LEU A 266 -1.73 -10.25 9.16
N ALA A 267 -1.74 -10.63 10.44
CA ALA A 267 -0.88 -11.67 10.98
C ALA A 267 -1.14 -13.03 10.31
N ASN A 268 -2.40 -13.27 9.94
CA ASN A 268 -2.85 -14.45 9.23
C ASN A 268 -3.12 -14.17 7.74
N ALA A 269 -2.50 -13.16 7.13
CA ALA A 269 -2.52 -13.03 5.67
C ALA A 269 -1.79 -14.22 5.03
N PHE A 270 -2.20 -14.63 3.84
CA PHE A 270 -1.47 -15.62 3.07
C PHE A 270 -0.04 -15.13 2.79
N ARG A 271 0.94 -16.01 2.97
CA ARG A 271 2.38 -15.73 2.76
C ARG A 271 3.08 -16.97 2.22
N HIS A 272 3.22 -17.07 0.92
CA HIS A 272 3.96 -18.17 0.28
C HIS A 272 4.69 -17.68 -0.97
N PRO A 273 5.99 -18.00 -1.14
CA PRO A 273 6.70 -17.68 -2.36
C PRO A 273 6.14 -18.47 -3.54
N ILE A 274 6.18 -17.87 -4.72
CA ILE A 274 5.87 -18.53 -5.99
C ILE A 274 7.00 -19.52 -6.30
N GLY A 275 6.65 -20.73 -6.71
CA GLY A 275 7.60 -21.76 -7.08
C GLY A 275 8.38 -21.38 -8.35
N LEU A 276 9.71 -21.52 -8.32
CA LEU A 276 10.50 -21.56 -9.54
C LEU A 276 10.44 -22.97 -10.14
N PRO A 277 10.32 -23.11 -11.47
CA PRO A 277 10.47 -24.39 -12.13
C PRO A 277 11.88 -24.98 -11.94
N ASP A 278 11.97 -26.31 -11.88
CA ASP A 278 13.22 -27.05 -11.68
C ASP A 278 14.26 -26.72 -12.76
N GLU A 279 13.81 -26.58 -14.01
CA GLU A 279 14.63 -26.26 -15.18
C GLU A 279 15.27 -24.88 -15.13
N MET A 280 14.71 -23.96 -14.32
CA MET A 280 15.29 -22.64 -14.12
C MET A 280 16.44 -22.66 -13.12
N ILE A 281 16.62 -23.72 -12.33
CA ILE A 281 17.63 -23.72 -11.27
C ILE A 281 18.94 -24.31 -11.77
N PRO A 282 20.02 -23.50 -11.86
CA PRO A 282 21.32 -24.03 -12.24
C PRO A 282 21.80 -25.08 -11.24
N PRO A 283 22.41 -26.18 -11.69
CA PRO A 283 22.92 -27.23 -10.80
C PRO A 283 23.90 -26.71 -9.75
N THR A 284 24.67 -25.67 -10.07
CA THR A 284 25.63 -25.03 -9.15
C THR A 284 24.98 -24.23 -8.02
N TRP A 285 23.68 -23.95 -8.12
CA TRP A 285 22.92 -23.20 -7.11
C TRP A 285 22.14 -24.12 -6.18
N ARG A 286 21.91 -25.37 -6.57
CA ARG A 286 21.22 -26.35 -5.72
C ARG A 286 22.06 -26.65 -4.49
N ARG A 287 21.40 -26.72 -3.34
CA ARG A 287 21.99 -27.22 -2.10
C ARG A 287 22.51 -28.62 -2.34
N LYS A 288 23.73 -28.89 -1.88
CA LYS A 288 24.24 -30.26 -1.86
C LYS A 288 23.43 -31.03 -0.81
N THR A 289 22.60 -31.96 -1.25
CA THR A 289 22.04 -32.98 -0.37
C THR A 289 23.19 -33.85 0.11
N ASN A 290 23.52 -33.75 1.41
CA ASN A 290 24.41 -34.72 2.06
C ASN A 290 23.72 -36.08 2.15
#